data_AF-A0A968UES8-F1
#
_entry.id   AF-A0A968UES8-F1
#
_cell.length_a   1.000
_cell.length_b   1.000
_cell.length_c   1.000
_cell.angle_alpha   90.00
_cell.angle_beta   90.00
_cell.angle_gamma   90.00
#
_symmetry.space_group_name_H-M   'P 1'
#
loop_
_entity.id
_entity.type
_entity.pdbx_description
1 polymer ?
#
loop_
_entity_poly.entity_id
_entity_poly.type
_entity_poly.pdbx_seq_one_letter_code
_entity_poly.pdbx_strand_id
1 'polypeptide(L)'
;MPAEYAVTEQDALQYSRHCMVGTGLLIGGYGATVAGFISPLALFFLVALVLPRWMINVHELLHIYDEKQLNRFICLMGVSPVPLSVLSLSYGEIRTLHFAHHRAPATEADPDFYHIQGSWPRAIFNAFTAPEQSTWHWIAHHGLTWQLGLDLAIKLGVLGYLAWVGGPVFLWFWLSLRLMYGLGDLAFFRWVHHNQGNYGTFGRPLPQALVQLGTLVFGTTVIQATLNHDLHHHYPYLAARHLSVARDICRQGNGPD
;
A
#
# COMPACT_ATOMS: atom_id res chain seq x y z
N MET A 1 25.88 2.69 -4.79
CA MET A 1 25.39 2.29 -3.46
C MET A 1 25.98 0.94 -3.08
N PRO A 2 26.52 0.76 -1.86
CA PRO A 2 27.09 -0.52 -1.42
C PRO A 2 26.05 -1.66 -1.41
N ALA A 3 26.50 -2.90 -1.69
CA ALA A 3 25.64 -4.08 -1.77
C ALA A 3 24.94 -4.43 -0.43
N GLU A 4 25.50 -3.99 0.69
CA GLU A 4 24.95 -4.21 2.04
C GLU A 4 23.59 -3.53 2.29
N TYR A 5 23.20 -2.55 1.45
CA TYR A 5 21.91 -1.85 1.55
C TYR A 5 20.82 -2.41 0.63
N ALA A 6 21.17 -3.38 -0.22
CA ALA A 6 20.22 -3.98 -1.15
C ALA A 6 19.16 -4.81 -0.41
N VAL A 7 17.98 -4.94 -1.00
CA VAL A 7 16.96 -5.89 -0.55
C VAL A 7 17.50 -7.32 -0.58
N THR A 8 17.16 -8.11 0.43
CA THR A 8 17.59 -9.49 0.59
C THR A 8 16.40 -10.45 0.65
N GLU A 9 16.66 -11.75 0.50
CA GLU A 9 15.64 -12.78 0.73
C GLU A 9 15.08 -12.75 2.16
N GLN A 10 15.94 -12.43 3.14
CA GLN A 10 15.51 -12.28 4.54
C GLN A 10 14.49 -11.15 4.70
N ASP A 11 14.61 -10.07 3.94
CA ASP A 11 13.64 -8.97 3.94
C ASP A 11 12.29 -9.42 3.41
N ALA A 12 12.28 -10.16 2.30
CA ALA A 12 11.07 -10.70 1.73
C ALA A 12 10.35 -11.67 2.68
N LEU A 13 11.10 -12.56 3.35
CA LEU A 13 10.55 -13.44 4.38
C LEU A 13 9.96 -12.66 5.56
N GLN A 14 10.65 -11.61 6.00
CA GLN A 14 10.17 -10.73 7.07
C GLN A 14 8.87 -10.01 6.68
N TYR A 15 8.82 -9.40 5.49
CA TYR A 15 7.63 -8.71 4.99
C TYR A 15 6.46 -9.67 4.82
N SER A 16 6.71 -10.85 4.25
CA SER A 16 5.69 -11.90 4.10
C SER A 16 5.12 -12.32 5.46
N ARG A 17 5.98 -12.53 6.47
CA ARG A 17 5.55 -12.84 7.84
C ARG A 17 4.71 -11.71 8.43
N HIS A 18 5.13 -10.45 8.27
CA HIS A 18 4.36 -9.31 8.75
C HIS A 18 2.99 -9.20 8.07
N CYS A 19 2.90 -9.46 6.77
CA CYS A 19 1.63 -9.52 6.05
C CYS A 19 0.73 -10.61 6.63
N MET A 20 1.25 -11.83 6.87
CA MET A 20 0.45 -12.91 7.46
C MET A 20 -0.03 -12.60 8.88
N VAL A 21 0.83 -12.01 9.72
CA VAL A 21 0.44 -11.55 11.06
C VAL A 21 -0.63 -10.46 10.96
N GLY A 22 -0.46 -9.48 10.08
CA GLY A 22 -1.43 -8.40 9.88
C GLY A 22 -2.79 -8.93 9.40
N THR A 23 -2.79 -9.89 8.47
CA THR A 23 -4.01 -10.60 8.05
C THR A 23 -4.68 -11.28 9.24
N GLY A 24 -3.93 -12.06 10.03
CA GLY A 24 -4.46 -12.76 11.20
C GLY A 24 -5.04 -11.80 12.23
N LEU A 25 -4.39 -10.66 12.48
CA LEU A 25 -4.89 -9.62 13.39
C LEU A 25 -6.19 -9.00 12.87
N LEU A 26 -6.28 -8.67 11.58
CA LEU A 26 -7.47 -8.01 11.01
C LEU A 26 -8.67 -8.96 10.93
N ILE A 27 -8.47 -10.19 10.43
CA ILE A 27 -9.53 -11.20 10.36
C ILE A 27 -9.93 -11.68 11.75
N GLY A 28 -8.96 -11.94 12.63
CA GLY A 28 -9.20 -12.33 14.01
C GLY A 28 -9.89 -11.23 14.82
N GLY A 29 -9.48 -9.98 14.65
CA GLY A 29 -10.13 -8.81 15.26
C GLY A 29 -11.56 -8.63 14.78
N TYR A 30 -11.80 -8.80 13.47
CA TYR A 30 -13.14 -8.82 12.91
C TYR A 30 -14.00 -9.93 13.53
N GLY A 31 -13.51 -11.18 13.55
CA GLY A 31 -14.21 -12.31 14.18
C GLY A 31 -14.48 -12.10 15.68
N ALA A 32 -13.53 -11.53 16.41
CA ALA A 32 -13.70 -11.17 17.82
C ALA A 32 -14.76 -10.08 18.02
N THR A 33 -14.90 -9.15 17.08
CA THR A 33 -15.95 -8.12 17.13
C THR A 33 -17.32 -8.72 16.84
N VAL A 34 -17.42 -9.61 15.84
CA VAL A 34 -18.65 -10.35 15.52
C VAL A 34 -19.11 -11.20 16.72
N ALA A 35 -18.16 -11.83 17.43
CA ALA A 35 -18.42 -12.59 18.65
C ALA A 35 -18.68 -11.72 19.90
N GLY A 36 -18.59 -10.40 19.80
CA GLY A 36 -18.82 -9.47 20.92
C GLY A 36 -17.66 -9.37 21.93
N PHE A 37 -16.48 -9.92 21.64
CA PHE A 37 -15.31 -9.86 22.52
C PHE A 37 -14.59 -8.51 22.50
N ILE A 38 -14.65 -7.78 21.38
CA ILE A 38 -14.10 -6.42 21.27
C ILE A 38 -15.13 -5.49 20.62
N SER A 39 -15.05 -4.20 20.94
CA SER A 39 -15.97 -3.21 20.36
C SER A 39 -15.61 -2.88 18.90
N PRO A 40 -16.58 -2.43 18.09
CA PRO A 40 -16.30 -1.92 16.74
C PRO A 40 -15.27 -0.77 16.72
N LEU A 41 -15.22 0.04 17.77
CA LEU A 41 -14.22 1.10 17.89
C LEU A 41 -12.80 0.55 18.11
N ALA A 42 -12.65 -0.51 18.91
CA ALA A 42 -11.37 -1.20 19.06
C ALA A 42 -10.91 -1.81 17.73
N LEU A 43 -11.84 -2.39 16.95
CA LEU A 43 -11.57 -2.87 15.60
C LEU A 43 -11.11 -1.74 14.67
N PHE A 44 -11.74 -0.56 14.72
CA PHE A 44 -11.31 0.60 13.94
C PHE A 44 -9.85 0.96 14.20
N PHE A 45 -9.43 1.07 15.47
CA PHE A 45 -8.04 1.36 15.81
C PHE A 45 -7.08 0.24 15.40
N LEU A 46 -7.51 -1.03 15.49
CA LEU A 46 -6.74 -2.15 14.98
C LEU A 46 -6.51 -2.02 13.47
N VAL A 47 -7.55 -1.67 12.70
CA VAL A 47 -7.42 -1.41 11.26
C VAL A 47 -6.46 -0.25 11.00
N ALA A 48 -6.62 0.87 11.70
CA ALA A 48 -5.78 2.05 11.53
C ALA A 48 -4.29 1.79 11.76
N LEU A 49 -3.95 0.88 12.67
CA LEU A 49 -2.57 0.52 12.98
C LEU A 49 -2.00 -0.55 12.04
N VAL A 50 -2.80 -1.58 11.74
CA VAL A 50 -2.32 -2.77 11.04
C VAL A 50 -2.34 -2.59 9.52
N LEU A 51 -3.35 -1.91 8.96
CA LEU A 51 -3.50 -1.81 7.50
C LEU A 51 -2.33 -1.06 6.84
N PRO A 52 -1.89 0.13 7.31
CA PRO A 52 -0.76 0.84 6.66
C PRO A 52 0.54 0.03 6.71
N ARG A 53 0.77 -0.69 7.83
CA ARG A 53 1.90 -1.61 7.96
C ARG A 53 1.81 -2.75 6.95
N TRP A 54 0.62 -3.33 6.80
CA TRP A 54 0.40 -4.39 5.84
C TRP A 54 0.67 -3.91 4.40
N MET A 55 0.10 -2.76 4.04
CA MET A 55 0.24 -2.17 2.70
C MET A 55 1.71 -1.91 2.35
N ILE A 56 2.50 -1.32 3.25
CA ILE A 56 3.92 -1.08 2.94
C ILE A 56 4.70 -2.38 2.82
N ASN A 57 4.38 -3.41 3.60
CA ASN A 57 5.11 -4.69 3.49
C ASN A 57 4.80 -5.35 2.14
N VAL A 58 3.55 -5.26 1.65
CA VAL A 58 3.24 -5.72 0.29
C VAL A 58 3.93 -4.87 -0.77
N HIS A 59 3.92 -3.54 -0.61
CA HIS A 59 4.63 -2.64 -1.51
C HIS A 59 6.11 -3.01 -1.65
N GLU A 60 6.79 -3.28 -0.55
CA GLU A 60 8.18 -3.73 -0.56
C GLU A 60 8.33 -5.13 -1.17
N LEU A 61 7.37 -6.04 -0.98
CA LEU A 61 7.38 -7.35 -1.65
C LEU A 61 7.32 -7.21 -3.17
N LEU A 62 6.60 -6.22 -3.73
CA LEU A 62 6.53 -5.99 -5.19
C LEU A 62 7.93 -5.84 -5.81
N HIS A 63 8.87 -5.27 -5.06
CA HIS A 63 10.25 -5.06 -5.47
C HIS A 63 11.14 -6.30 -5.38
N ILE A 64 10.74 -7.31 -4.60
CA ILE A 64 11.59 -8.47 -4.29
C ILE A 64 11.08 -9.75 -4.93
N TYR A 65 9.78 -10.03 -4.81
CA TYR A 65 9.18 -11.28 -5.24
C TYR A 65 8.23 -11.10 -6.43
N ASP A 66 8.29 -12.08 -7.33
CA ASP A 66 7.21 -12.32 -8.27
C ASP A 66 6.02 -13.04 -7.59
N GLU A 67 4.91 -13.15 -8.31
CA GLU A 67 3.71 -13.82 -7.82
C GLU A 67 3.90 -15.33 -7.55
N LYS A 68 4.92 -15.97 -8.13
CA LYS A 68 5.18 -17.41 -8.00
C LYS A 68 5.94 -17.72 -6.72
N GLN A 69 6.68 -16.74 -6.22
CA GLN A 69 7.45 -16.81 -4.98
C GLN A 69 6.61 -16.51 -3.72
N LEU A 70 5.39 -15.99 -3.91
CA LEU A 70 4.50 -15.60 -2.80
C LEU A 70 3.43 -16.65 -2.49
N ASN A 71 2.94 -16.59 -1.25
CA ASN A 71 1.76 -17.36 -0.86
C ASN A 71 0.55 -16.90 -1.70
N ARG A 72 -0.20 -17.87 -2.23
CA ARG A 72 -1.43 -17.66 -3.01
C ARG A 72 -2.43 -16.70 -2.38
N PHE A 73 -2.51 -16.67 -1.05
CA PHE A 73 -3.36 -15.72 -0.34
C PHE A 73 -2.95 -14.27 -0.59
N ILE A 74 -1.67 -13.93 -0.43
CA ILE A 74 -1.16 -12.58 -0.71
C ILE A 74 -1.32 -12.27 -2.20
N CYS A 75 -1.02 -13.24 -3.06
CA CYS A 75 -1.18 -13.06 -4.51
C CYS A 75 -2.62 -12.68 -4.88
N LEU A 76 -3.60 -13.41 -4.33
CA LEU A 76 -5.00 -13.17 -4.59
C LEU A 76 -5.48 -11.84 -3.98
N MET A 77 -5.09 -11.54 -2.74
CA MET A 77 -5.61 -10.40 -1.99
C MET A 77 -4.99 -9.05 -2.41
N GLY A 78 -3.82 -9.06 -3.06
CA GLY A 78 -3.24 -7.85 -3.66
C GLY A 78 -2.75 -6.84 -2.62
N VAL A 79 -3.29 -5.62 -2.62
CA VAL A 79 -2.87 -4.50 -1.74
C VAL A 79 -3.57 -4.45 -0.37
N SER A 80 -4.44 -5.39 -0.03
CA SER A 80 -5.07 -5.45 1.30
C SER A 80 -5.36 -6.88 1.72
N PRO A 81 -5.27 -7.24 3.02
CA PRO A 81 -5.52 -8.60 3.50
C PRO A 81 -6.98 -9.04 3.40
N VAL A 82 -7.88 -8.07 3.20
CA VAL A 82 -9.30 -8.26 2.86
C VAL A 82 -9.57 -7.41 1.64
N PRO A 83 -10.34 -7.87 0.64
CA PRO A 83 -10.63 -7.06 -0.53
C PRO A 83 -11.23 -5.72 -0.11
N LEU A 84 -10.60 -4.62 -0.51
CA LEU A 84 -11.14 -3.27 -0.24
C LEU A 84 -12.41 -3.04 -1.06
N SER A 85 -12.50 -3.72 -2.19
CA SER A 85 -13.62 -3.73 -3.10
C SER A 85 -13.66 -5.07 -3.82
N VAL A 86 -14.82 -5.40 -4.38
CA VAL A 86 -14.96 -6.49 -5.35
C VAL A 86 -14.05 -6.25 -6.55
N LEU A 87 -13.85 -4.99 -6.92
CA LEU A 87 -12.95 -4.56 -7.98
C LEU A 87 -11.62 -4.16 -7.37
N SER A 88 -10.80 -5.16 -7.04
CA SER A 88 -9.40 -4.94 -6.65
C SER A 88 -8.50 -5.94 -7.35
N LEU A 89 -7.41 -5.39 -7.92
CA LEU A 89 -6.41 -6.15 -8.64
C LEU A 89 -5.69 -7.15 -7.72
N SER A 90 -5.22 -8.24 -8.32
CA SER A 90 -4.33 -9.20 -7.64
C SER A 90 -2.88 -8.71 -7.73
N TYR A 91 -2.00 -9.37 -6.99
CA TYR A 91 -0.60 -8.96 -6.82
C TYR A 91 0.15 -8.81 -8.16
N GLY A 92 -0.09 -9.69 -9.13
CA GLY A 92 0.59 -9.66 -10.43
C GLY A 92 0.27 -8.39 -11.23
N GLU A 93 -1.01 -8.01 -11.28
CA GLU A 93 -1.43 -6.77 -11.95
C GLU A 93 -0.93 -5.55 -11.19
N ILE A 94 -1.05 -5.53 -9.86
CA ILE A 94 -0.54 -4.44 -9.01
C ILE A 94 0.96 -4.24 -9.23
N ARG A 95 1.74 -5.33 -9.25
CA ARG A 95 3.19 -5.28 -9.48
C ARG A 95 3.52 -4.67 -10.84
N THR A 96 2.74 -5.01 -11.86
CA THR A 96 2.92 -4.46 -13.21
C THR A 96 2.66 -2.96 -13.24
N LEU A 97 1.55 -2.50 -12.63
CA LEU A 97 1.24 -1.08 -12.50
C LEU A 97 2.31 -0.34 -11.69
N HIS A 98 2.71 -0.90 -10.55
CA HIS A 98 3.73 -0.34 -9.68
C HIS A 98 5.08 -0.12 -10.38
N PHE A 99 5.57 -1.09 -11.15
CA PHE A 99 6.80 -0.88 -11.91
C PHE A 99 6.63 0.09 -13.08
N ALA A 100 5.42 0.22 -13.65
CA ALA A 100 5.14 1.27 -14.64
C ALA A 100 5.16 2.66 -14.00
N HIS A 101 4.57 2.80 -12.81
CA HIS A 101 4.65 3.99 -11.98
C HIS A 101 6.11 4.38 -11.69
N HIS A 102 6.95 3.43 -11.23
CA HIS A 102 8.39 3.69 -11.00
C HIS A 102 9.17 4.18 -12.23
N ARG A 103 8.75 3.81 -13.44
CA ARG A 103 9.43 4.23 -14.68
C ARG A 103 9.11 5.67 -15.08
N ALA A 104 7.93 6.17 -14.74
CA ALA A 104 7.47 7.47 -15.16
C ALA A 104 6.68 8.20 -14.05
N PRO A 105 7.20 8.27 -12.81
CA PRO A 105 6.39 8.63 -11.66
C PRO A 105 5.94 10.08 -11.75
N ALA A 106 4.67 10.32 -11.43
CA ALA A 106 4.04 11.63 -11.46
C ALA A 106 4.06 12.34 -12.83
N THR A 107 4.09 11.57 -13.93
CA THR A 107 3.94 12.05 -15.31
C THR A 107 2.63 11.55 -15.92
N GLU A 108 2.20 12.08 -17.07
CA GLU A 108 1.02 11.56 -17.76
C GLU A 108 1.14 10.09 -18.22
N ALA A 109 2.37 9.56 -18.29
CA ALA A 109 2.62 8.14 -18.59
C ALA A 109 2.54 7.24 -17.34
N ASP A 110 2.40 7.83 -16.15
CA ASP A 110 2.19 7.10 -14.90
C ASP A 110 0.78 6.49 -14.88
N PRO A 111 0.61 5.15 -14.76
CA PRO A 111 -0.72 4.56 -14.63
C PRO A 111 -1.49 5.06 -13.39
N ASP A 112 -0.77 5.57 -12.38
CA ASP A 112 -1.33 6.13 -11.16
C ASP A 112 -1.43 7.66 -11.18
N PHE A 113 -1.21 8.31 -12.34
CA PHE A 113 -1.30 9.78 -12.47
C PHE A 113 -2.66 10.33 -12.02
N TYR A 114 -3.73 9.55 -12.20
CA TYR A 114 -5.08 9.96 -11.81
C TYR A 114 -5.19 10.19 -10.29
N HIS A 115 -4.37 9.54 -9.45
CA HIS A 115 -4.38 9.73 -7.99
C HIS A 115 -3.99 11.17 -7.62
N ILE A 116 -3.10 11.77 -8.40
CA ILE A 116 -2.50 13.05 -8.10
C ILE A 116 -3.05 14.19 -8.95
N GLN A 117 -3.85 13.91 -9.98
CA GLN A 117 -4.37 14.94 -10.88
C GLN A 117 -5.57 15.69 -10.30
N GLY A 118 -5.61 17.01 -10.55
CA GLY A 118 -6.78 17.85 -10.35
C GLY A 118 -6.90 18.51 -8.96
N SER A 119 -8.12 18.91 -8.62
CA SER A 119 -8.45 19.60 -7.37
C SER A 119 -8.49 18.64 -6.17
N TRP A 120 -8.44 19.17 -4.95
CA TRP A 120 -8.51 18.37 -3.72
C TRP A 120 -9.75 17.45 -3.64
N PRO A 121 -10.98 17.90 -3.95
CA PRO A 121 -12.14 17.01 -3.95
C PRO A 121 -11.99 15.82 -4.91
N ARG A 122 -11.38 16.05 -6.07
CA ARG A 122 -11.09 14.99 -7.05
C ARG A 122 -10.04 14.02 -6.53
N ALA A 123 -8.95 14.51 -5.94
CA ALA A 123 -7.93 13.66 -5.32
C ALA A 123 -8.50 12.81 -4.18
N ILE A 124 -9.36 13.38 -3.33
CA ILE A 124 -10.06 12.64 -2.27
C ILE A 124 -10.95 11.55 -2.86
N PHE A 125 -11.77 11.89 -3.86
CA PHE A 125 -12.59 10.88 -4.53
C PHE A 125 -11.73 9.75 -5.12
N ASN A 126 -10.63 10.12 -5.78
CA ASN A 126 -9.73 9.17 -6.41
C ASN A 126 -9.09 8.21 -5.41
N ALA A 127 -8.56 8.73 -4.30
CA ALA A 127 -7.95 7.89 -3.28
C ALA A 127 -8.92 6.87 -2.65
N PHE A 128 -10.17 7.27 -2.41
CA PHE A 128 -11.18 6.38 -1.81
C PHE A 128 -11.78 5.38 -2.81
N THR A 129 -11.57 5.58 -4.11
CA THR A 129 -12.04 4.68 -5.18
C THR A 129 -10.88 4.11 -5.99
N ALA A 130 -9.64 4.25 -5.52
CA ALA A 130 -8.45 3.84 -6.25
C ALA A 130 -8.47 2.34 -6.60
N PRO A 131 -8.89 1.40 -5.72
CA PRO A 131 -8.95 -0.02 -6.09
C PRO A 131 -9.84 -0.29 -7.31
N GLU A 132 -11.02 0.35 -7.35
CA GLU A 132 -11.95 0.25 -8.48
C GLU A 132 -11.37 0.88 -9.74
N GLN A 133 -10.80 2.08 -9.62
CA GLN A 133 -10.22 2.81 -10.75
C GLN A 133 -9.03 2.07 -11.36
N SER A 134 -8.11 1.53 -10.54
CA SER A 134 -6.98 0.73 -11.02
C SER A 134 -7.48 -0.51 -11.76
N THR A 135 -8.50 -1.20 -11.22
CA THR A 135 -9.11 -2.37 -11.87
C THR A 135 -9.74 -2.01 -13.22
N TRP A 136 -10.47 -0.89 -13.27
CA TRP A 136 -11.08 -0.39 -14.50
C TRP A 136 -10.02 -0.03 -15.55
N HIS A 137 -9.00 0.75 -15.18
CA HIS A 137 -7.91 1.10 -16.08
C HIS A 137 -7.16 -0.14 -16.57
N TRP A 138 -6.91 -1.11 -15.70
CA TRP A 138 -6.29 -2.37 -16.08
C TRP A 138 -7.09 -3.09 -17.17
N ILE A 139 -8.40 -3.28 -16.94
CA ILE A 139 -9.28 -3.96 -17.91
C ILE A 139 -9.37 -3.18 -19.22
N ALA A 140 -9.42 -1.85 -19.16
CA ALA A 140 -9.46 -1.01 -20.36
C ALA A 140 -8.19 -1.15 -21.23
N HIS A 141 -7.02 -1.32 -20.62
CA HIS A 141 -5.75 -1.43 -21.33
C HIS A 141 -5.34 -2.86 -21.70
N HIS A 142 -5.66 -3.85 -20.86
CA HIS A 142 -5.18 -5.23 -20.99
C HIS A 142 -6.30 -6.26 -21.23
N GLY A 143 -7.56 -5.86 -21.08
CA GLY A 143 -8.72 -6.74 -21.14
C GLY A 143 -8.98 -7.51 -19.84
N LEU A 144 -10.14 -8.18 -19.78
CA LEU A 144 -10.50 -9.08 -18.69
C LEU A 144 -10.03 -10.50 -19.02
N THR A 145 -8.97 -10.95 -18.36
CA THR A 145 -8.51 -12.34 -18.47
C THR A 145 -9.39 -13.26 -17.63
N TRP A 146 -9.42 -14.55 -17.96
CA TRP A 146 -10.13 -15.55 -17.16
C TRP A 146 -9.64 -15.60 -15.70
N GLN A 147 -8.31 -15.54 -15.51
CA GLN A 147 -7.72 -15.53 -14.17
C GLN A 147 -8.17 -14.31 -13.36
N LEU A 148 -8.15 -13.11 -13.95
CA LEU A 148 -8.63 -11.90 -13.28
C LEU A 148 -10.12 -12.02 -12.93
N GLY A 149 -10.95 -12.53 -13.85
CA GLY A 149 -12.36 -12.78 -13.56
C GLY A 149 -12.59 -13.74 -12.39
N LEU A 150 -11.81 -14.83 -12.33
CA LEU A 150 -11.86 -15.79 -11.22
C LEU A 150 -11.42 -15.13 -9.90
N ASP A 151 -10.34 -14.36 -9.91
CA ASP A 151 -9.84 -13.68 -8.72
C ASP A 151 -10.88 -12.68 -8.17
N LEU A 152 -11.51 -11.89 -9.05
CA LEU A 152 -12.58 -10.96 -8.67
C LEU A 152 -13.80 -11.71 -8.09
N ALA A 153 -14.16 -12.86 -8.68
CA ALA A 153 -15.24 -13.69 -8.16
C ALA A 153 -14.92 -14.29 -6.78
N ILE A 154 -13.67 -14.73 -6.54
CA ILE A 154 -13.25 -15.20 -5.22
C ILE A 154 -13.30 -14.06 -4.20
N LYS A 155 -12.80 -12.86 -4.55
CA LYS A 155 -12.87 -11.68 -3.68
C LYS A 155 -14.32 -11.30 -3.35
N LEU A 156 -15.23 -11.35 -4.32
CA LEU A 156 -16.66 -11.19 -4.09
C LEU A 156 -17.20 -12.23 -3.11
N GLY A 157 -16.83 -13.50 -3.27
CA GLY A 157 -17.20 -14.58 -2.36
C GLY A 157 -16.70 -14.35 -0.94
N VAL A 158 -15.45 -13.90 -0.77
CA VAL A 158 -14.88 -13.55 0.54
C VAL A 158 -15.65 -12.39 1.17
N LEU A 159 -15.91 -11.31 0.44
CA LEU A 159 -16.70 -10.18 0.94
C LEU A 159 -18.13 -10.58 1.30
N GLY A 160 -18.78 -11.38 0.46
CA GLY A 160 -20.11 -11.92 0.72
C GLY A 160 -20.16 -12.80 1.96
N TYR A 161 -19.15 -13.66 2.16
CA TYR A 161 -19.03 -14.48 3.35
C TYR A 161 -18.84 -13.64 4.61
N LEU A 162 -17.93 -12.66 4.60
CA LEU A 162 -17.73 -11.76 5.73
C LEU A 162 -19.02 -10.96 6.04
N ALA A 163 -19.66 -10.39 5.02
CA ALA A 163 -20.92 -9.67 5.18
C ALA A 163 -22.02 -10.53 5.80
N TRP A 164 -22.14 -11.77 5.36
CA TRP A 164 -23.10 -12.72 5.90
C TRP A 164 -22.81 -13.07 7.37
N VAL A 165 -21.56 -13.36 7.71
CA VAL A 165 -21.16 -13.74 9.07
C VAL A 165 -21.28 -12.57 10.06
N GLY A 166 -20.85 -11.36 9.69
CA GLY A 166 -20.84 -10.24 10.63
C GLY A 166 -22.03 -9.29 10.54
N GLY A 167 -22.92 -9.43 9.57
CA GLY A 167 -24.09 -8.56 9.41
C GLY A 167 -23.69 -7.07 9.41
N PRO A 168 -24.29 -6.21 10.25
CA PRO A 168 -23.92 -4.79 10.33
C PRO A 168 -22.46 -4.51 10.73
N VAL A 169 -21.82 -5.40 11.48
CA VAL A 169 -20.40 -5.26 11.89
C VAL A 169 -19.48 -5.27 10.66
N PHE A 170 -19.86 -6.01 9.61
CA PHE A 170 -19.13 -5.99 8.34
C PHE A 170 -19.03 -4.59 7.74
N LEU A 171 -20.13 -3.83 7.71
CA LEU A 171 -20.11 -2.48 7.13
C LEU A 171 -19.14 -1.57 7.90
N TRP A 172 -19.12 -1.66 9.22
CA TRP A 172 -18.18 -0.88 10.04
C TRP A 172 -16.72 -1.27 9.76
N PHE A 173 -16.43 -2.57 9.71
CA PHE A 173 -15.10 -3.08 9.41
C PHE A 173 -14.64 -2.67 8.00
N TRP A 174 -15.50 -2.86 7.01
CA TRP A 174 -15.22 -2.54 5.61
C TRP A 174 -15.03 -1.03 5.40
N LEU A 175 -15.87 -0.19 6.01
CA LEU A 175 -15.70 1.27 5.97
C LEU A 175 -14.40 1.70 6.66
N SER A 176 -14.00 1.05 7.75
CA SER A 176 -12.72 1.31 8.42
C SER A 176 -11.54 1.00 7.50
N LEU A 177 -11.57 -0.15 6.79
CA LEU A 177 -10.56 -0.50 5.79
C LEU A 177 -10.49 0.53 4.68
N ARG A 178 -11.64 0.92 4.11
CA ARG A 178 -11.74 1.91 3.03
C ARG A 178 -11.23 3.28 3.44
N LEU A 179 -11.59 3.72 4.64
CA LEU A 179 -11.14 5.00 5.18
C LEU A 179 -9.63 5.00 5.39
N MET A 180 -9.06 3.97 6.02
CA MET A 180 -7.62 3.90 6.27
C MET A 180 -6.81 3.76 4.99
N TYR A 181 -7.30 2.97 4.02
CA TYR A 181 -6.68 2.86 2.71
C TYR A 181 -6.70 4.22 1.98
N GLY A 182 -7.87 4.86 1.86
CA GLY A 182 -8.00 6.14 1.15
C GLY A 182 -7.19 7.27 1.79
N LEU A 183 -7.08 7.29 3.12
CA LEU A 183 -6.19 8.23 3.81
C LEU A 183 -4.70 7.92 3.56
N GLY A 184 -4.32 6.65 3.55
CA GLY A 184 -2.97 6.22 3.21
C GLY A 184 -2.60 6.60 1.78
N ASP A 185 -3.51 6.37 0.84
CA ASP A 185 -3.39 6.71 -0.58
C ASP A 185 -3.26 8.24 -0.79
N LEU A 186 -4.10 9.04 -0.12
CA LEU A 186 -3.95 10.51 -0.12
C LEU A 186 -2.60 10.97 0.45
N ALA A 187 -2.16 10.37 1.56
CA ALA A 187 -0.88 10.71 2.16
C ALA A 187 0.29 10.31 1.24
N PHE A 188 0.19 9.18 0.57
CA PHE A 188 1.27 8.65 -0.26
C PHE A 188 1.27 9.28 -1.66
N PHE A 189 0.21 9.16 -2.43
CA PHE A 189 0.16 9.71 -3.78
C PHE A 189 0.03 11.23 -3.74
N ARG A 190 -1.03 11.77 -3.15
CA ARG A 190 -1.29 13.21 -3.27
C ARG A 190 -0.29 14.06 -2.49
N TRP A 191 0.03 13.70 -1.24
CA TRP A 191 0.91 14.54 -0.42
C TRP A 191 2.39 14.36 -0.78
N VAL A 192 2.88 13.13 -1.00
CA VAL A 192 4.29 12.92 -1.38
C VAL A 192 4.56 13.25 -2.85
N HIS A 193 3.64 12.99 -3.78
CA HIS A 193 3.96 13.21 -5.22
C HIS A 193 3.51 14.58 -5.75
N HIS A 194 2.79 15.37 -4.98
CA HIS A 194 2.32 16.68 -5.42
C HIS A 194 2.41 17.74 -4.32
N ASN A 195 3.14 18.81 -4.59
CA ASN A 195 3.39 19.91 -3.66
C ASN A 195 3.41 21.25 -4.39
N GLN A 196 2.69 22.24 -3.85
CA GLN A 196 2.64 23.61 -4.40
C GLN A 196 2.34 23.69 -5.91
N GLY A 197 1.52 22.77 -6.42
CA GLY A 197 1.15 22.71 -7.85
C GLY A 197 2.13 21.94 -8.74
N ASN A 198 3.23 21.41 -8.17
CA ASN A 198 4.23 20.65 -8.90
C ASN A 198 4.11 19.15 -8.61
N TYR A 199 4.12 18.35 -9.67
CA TYR A 199 4.21 16.89 -9.61
C TYR A 199 5.66 16.43 -9.36
N GLY A 200 5.85 15.22 -8.84
CA GLY A 200 7.17 14.62 -8.60
C GLY A 200 7.93 15.23 -7.42
N THR A 201 7.23 15.82 -6.46
CA THR A 201 7.82 16.50 -5.30
C THR A 201 7.94 15.57 -4.09
N PHE A 202 8.65 14.45 -4.27
CA PHE A 202 8.71 13.31 -3.35
C PHE A 202 9.35 13.58 -1.98
N GLY A 203 10.10 14.68 -1.83
CA GLY A 203 10.79 15.02 -0.59
C GLY A 203 9.96 15.98 0.27
N ARG A 204 9.45 15.51 1.41
CA ARG A 204 8.88 16.39 2.45
C ARG A 204 9.48 16.12 3.82
N PRO A 205 10.23 17.08 4.40
CA PRO A 205 10.71 16.91 5.76
C PRO A 205 9.52 16.93 6.74
N LEU A 206 9.56 16.05 7.73
CA LEU A 206 8.67 16.06 8.87
C LEU A 206 9.43 16.49 10.13
N PRO A 207 8.78 17.20 11.08
CA PRO A 207 9.32 17.41 12.40
C PRO A 207 9.74 16.08 13.05
N GLN A 208 10.90 16.06 13.71
CA GLN A 208 11.48 14.83 14.28
C GLN A 208 10.54 14.11 15.24
N ALA A 209 9.74 14.85 16.01
CA ALA A 209 8.74 14.27 16.91
C ALA A 209 7.69 13.45 16.16
N LEU A 210 7.24 13.91 14.98
CA LEU A 210 6.30 13.17 14.13
C LEU A 210 6.96 11.96 13.49
N VAL A 211 8.23 12.06 13.11
CA VAL A 211 9.01 10.91 12.60
C VAL A 211 9.13 9.83 13.67
N GLN A 212 9.46 10.19 14.91
CA GLN A 212 9.57 9.25 16.03
C GLN A 212 8.22 8.61 16.37
N LEU A 213 7.16 9.41 16.50
CA LEU A 213 5.81 8.91 16.77
C LEU A 213 5.34 7.99 15.64
N GLY A 214 5.51 8.41 14.39
CA GLY A 214 5.17 7.60 13.22
C GLY A 214 5.97 6.30 13.18
N THR A 215 7.24 6.33 13.55
CA THR A 215 8.10 5.12 13.58
C THR A 215 7.64 4.16 14.66
N LEU A 216 7.24 4.67 15.83
CA LEU A 216 6.66 3.87 16.91
C LEU A 216 5.33 3.22 16.47
N VAL A 217 4.45 4.01 15.83
CA VAL A 217 3.07 3.61 15.51
C VAL A 217 2.98 2.78 14.24
N PHE A 218 3.77 3.07 13.22
CA PHE A 218 3.71 2.42 11.90
C PHE A 218 4.98 1.62 11.56
N GLY A 219 6.04 1.75 12.35
CA GLY A 219 7.31 1.08 12.08
C GLY A 219 8.21 1.86 11.13
N THR A 220 9.50 1.50 11.16
CA THR A 220 10.55 2.17 10.39
C THR A 220 10.32 2.07 8.88
N THR A 221 9.86 0.92 8.37
CA THR A 221 9.64 0.71 6.92
C THR A 221 8.64 1.71 6.34
N VAL A 222 7.47 1.89 6.97
CA VAL A 222 6.46 2.86 6.53
C VAL A 222 7.07 4.25 6.46
N ILE A 223 7.67 4.71 7.56
CA ILE A 223 8.18 6.08 7.68
C ILE A 223 9.35 6.34 6.72
N GLN A 224 10.29 5.41 6.57
CA GLN A 224 11.42 5.59 5.68
C GLN A 224 11.02 5.59 4.22
N ALA A 225 10.10 4.70 3.81
CA ALA A 225 9.58 4.66 2.44
C ALA A 225 8.82 5.95 2.09
N THR A 226 8.03 6.50 3.02
CA THR A 226 7.31 7.77 2.81
C THR A 226 8.24 8.98 2.76
N LEU A 227 9.22 9.10 3.67
CA LEU A 227 10.10 10.28 3.76
C LEU A 227 11.21 10.31 2.71
N ASN A 228 11.59 9.15 2.18
CA ASN A 228 12.66 8.99 1.20
C ASN A 228 12.14 8.40 -0.12
N HIS A 229 10.93 8.82 -0.52
CA HIS A 229 10.23 8.23 -1.63
C HIS A 229 10.86 8.53 -3.00
N ASP A 230 11.51 9.69 -3.14
CA ASP A 230 12.41 10.02 -4.25
C ASP A 230 13.48 8.94 -4.47
N LEU A 231 14.18 8.58 -3.39
CA LEU A 231 15.25 7.59 -3.44
C LEU A 231 14.69 6.19 -3.68
N HIS A 232 13.50 5.91 -3.16
CA HIS A 232 12.80 4.66 -3.43
C HIS A 232 12.48 4.51 -4.92
N HIS A 233 12.03 5.58 -5.60
CA HIS A 233 11.85 5.54 -7.06
C HIS A 233 13.15 5.37 -7.83
N HIS A 234 14.20 6.08 -7.40
CA HIS A 234 15.47 6.07 -8.11
C HIS A 234 16.27 4.77 -7.89
N TYR A 235 16.14 4.15 -6.71
CA TYR A 235 16.85 2.95 -6.29
C TYR A 235 15.89 1.90 -5.68
N PRO A 236 14.98 1.31 -6.49
CA PRO A 236 13.96 0.37 -6.00
C PRO A 236 14.54 -0.93 -5.42
N TYR A 237 15.82 -1.21 -5.67
CA TYR A 237 16.53 -2.37 -5.13
C TYR A 237 17.10 -2.15 -3.71
N LEU A 238 16.98 -0.94 -3.15
CA LEU A 238 17.41 -0.67 -1.77
C LEU A 238 16.30 -1.00 -0.79
N ALA A 239 16.63 -1.67 0.31
CA ALA A 239 15.63 -1.94 1.35
C ALA A 239 15.17 -0.63 1.99
N ALA A 240 13.85 -0.44 2.17
CA ALA A 240 13.29 0.81 2.70
C ALA A 240 13.96 1.31 4.00
N ARG A 241 14.36 0.40 4.89
CA ARG A 241 15.05 0.76 6.16
C ARG A 241 16.40 1.47 5.97
N HIS A 242 17.01 1.38 4.79
CA HIS A 242 18.32 1.96 4.48
C HIS A 242 18.23 3.23 3.61
N LEU A 243 17.02 3.69 3.25
CA LEU A 243 16.86 4.85 2.36
C LEU A 243 17.40 6.17 2.96
N SER A 244 17.32 6.36 4.28
CA SER A 244 17.92 7.54 4.93
C SER A 244 19.45 7.55 4.82
N VAL A 245 20.10 6.39 5.02
CA VAL A 245 21.55 6.26 4.85
C VAL A 245 21.95 6.53 3.40
N ALA A 246 21.18 6.01 2.43
CA ALA A 246 21.38 6.31 1.02
C ALA A 246 21.34 7.81 0.72
N ARG A 247 20.38 8.52 1.33
CA ARG A 247 20.27 9.98 1.20
C ARG A 247 21.52 10.69 1.69
N ASP A 248 22.04 10.29 2.85
CA ASP A 248 23.22 10.92 3.44
C ASP A 248 24.47 10.68 2.59
N ILE A 249 24.63 9.48 2.02
CA ILE A 249 25.71 9.17 1.07
C ILE A 249 25.60 10.04 -0.19
N CYS A 250 24.41 10.15 -0.80
CA CYS A 250 24.20 10.99 -1.97
C CYS A 250 24.54 12.47 -1.70
N ARG A 251 24.19 12.98 -0.51
CA ARG A 251 24.53 14.36 -0.10
C ARG A 251 26.02 14.57 0.08
N GLN A 252 26.74 13.60 0.63
CA GLN A 252 28.20 13.70 0.80
C GLN A 252 28.94 13.60 -0.54
N GLY A 253 28.43 12.81 -1.48
CA GLY A 253 29.03 12.60 -2.80
C GLY A 253 28.90 13.77 -3.76
N ASN A 254 27.85 14.59 -3.62
CA ASN A 254 27.59 15.71 -4.53
C ASN A 254 28.31 17.02 -4.14
N GLY A 255 28.99 17.06 -2.99
CA GLY A 255 29.58 18.30 -2.47
C GLY A 255 28.52 19.37 -2.14
N PRO A 256 28.91 20.49 -1.51
CA PRO A 256 28.04 21.66 -1.46
C PRO A 256 27.99 22.27 -2.87
N ASP A 257 26.85 22.14 -3.55
CA ASP A 257 26.52 22.95 -4.74
C ASP A 257 26.56 24.45 -4.42
#